data_AF-A0A1H6Y0R9-F1
#
_entry.id   AF-A0A1H6Y0R9-F1
#
_cell.length_a   1.000
_cell.length_b   1.000
_cell.length_c   1.000
_cell.angle_alpha   90.00
_cell.angle_beta   90.00
_cell.angle_gamma   90.00
#
_symmetry.space_group_name_H-M   'P 1'
#
loop_
_entity.id
_entity.type
_entity.pdbx_description
1 polymer ?
#
loop_
_entity_poly.entity_id
_entity_poly.type
_entity_poly.pdbx_seq_one_letter_code
_entity_poly.pdbx_strand_id
1 'polypeptide(L)'
;MAALDYLRRVGLSVEAVGDKLRVTPANLVTDAIGQFVRDHKAEILVELAGTDASQVADTIRSSPAWIDRPQRIEQPVEIRVEEEEGKPQRIIHTAATASPAWLEADAAYTNHLMTCRACHAATGRYCASGADLRQRYIATQMEASE
;
A
#
# COMPACT_ATOMS: atom_id res chain seq x y z
N MET A 1 28.99 3.91 -3.84
CA MET A 1 28.84 2.67 -4.63
C MET A 1 28.13 1.68 -3.72
N ALA A 2 26.99 1.14 -4.12
CA ALA A 2 26.19 0.23 -3.29
C ALA A 2 27.00 -1.02 -2.93
N ALA A 3 26.87 -1.51 -1.70
CA ALA A 3 27.68 -2.63 -1.21
C ALA A 3 27.37 -3.93 -1.99
N LEU A 4 26.10 -4.12 -2.39
CA LEU A 4 25.70 -5.20 -3.28
C LEU A 4 26.28 -5.09 -4.68
N ASP A 5 26.36 -3.88 -5.25
CA ASP A 5 26.89 -3.69 -6.60
C ASP A 5 28.38 -4.04 -6.67
N TYR A 6 29.13 -3.74 -5.61
CA TYR A 6 30.52 -4.17 -5.48
C TYR A 6 30.62 -5.70 -5.53
N LEU A 7 29.82 -6.41 -4.72
CA LEU A 7 29.82 -7.87 -4.66
C LEU A 7 29.41 -8.50 -6.00
N ARG A 8 28.41 -7.93 -6.68
CA ARG A 8 27.99 -8.39 -8.02
C ARG A 8 29.08 -8.19 -9.07
N ARG A 9 29.80 -7.07 -9.03
CA ARG A 9 30.91 -6.79 -9.96
C ARG A 9 32.08 -7.75 -9.80
N VAL A 10 32.34 -8.23 -8.58
CA VAL A 10 33.35 -9.29 -8.33
C VAL A 10 32.82 -10.70 -8.60
N GLY A 11 31.61 -10.83 -9.16
CA GLY A 11 31.02 -12.11 -9.57
C GLY A 11 30.35 -12.88 -8.44
N LEU A 12 30.02 -12.23 -7.32
CA LEU A 12 29.32 -12.83 -6.19
C LEU A 12 27.81 -12.54 -6.27
N SER A 13 27.03 -13.59 -6.11
CA SER A 13 25.59 -13.53 -5.82
C SER A 13 25.38 -13.52 -4.31
N VAL A 14 24.51 -12.62 -3.85
CA VAL A 14 24.21 -12.43 -2.43
C VAL A 14 22.69 -12.58 -2.24
N GLU A 15 22.29 -13.46 -1.34
CA GLU A 15 20.88 -13.73 -1.00
C GLU A 15 20.68 -13.55 0.50
N ALA A 16 19.55 -12.95 0.91
CA ALA A 16 19.15 -12.87 2.31
C ALA A 16 18.41 -14.15 2.72
N VAL A 17 18.93 -14.85 3.72
CA VAL A 17 18.31 -16.03 4.35
C VAL A 17 18.02 -15.68 5.81
N GLY A 18 16.84 -15.10 6.05
CA GLY A 18 16.51 -14.47 7.32
C GLY A 18 17.46 -13.32 7.62
N ASP A 19 18.10 -13.34 8.80
CA ASP A 19 19.12 -12.34 9.17
C ASP A 19 20.54 -12.69 8.65
N LYS A 20 20.71 -13.75 7.86
CA LYS A 20 22.02 -14.17 7.35
C LYS A 20 22.15 -13.88 5.87
N LEU A 21 23.38 -13.62 5.44
CA LEU A 21 23.72 -13.48 4.02
C LEU A 21 24.31 -14.79 3.51
N ARG A 22 23.75 -15.29 2.42
CA ARG A 22 24.31 -16.40 1.66
C ARG A 22 25.05 -15.82 0.45
N VAL A 23 26.35 -16.10 0.36
CA VAL A 23 27.22 -15.59 -0.71
C VAL A 23 27.71 -16.75 -1.56
N THR A 24 27.53 -16.65 -2.88
CA THR A 24 27.88 -17.71 -3.85
C THR A 24 28.64 -17.09 -5.03
N PRO A 25 29.69 -17.74 -5.58
CA PRO A 25 30.23 -19.03 -5.18
C PRO A 25 31.30 -18.92 -4.08
N ALA A 26 31.38 -19.92 -3.19
CA ALA A 26 32.23 -19.88 -1.99
C ALA A 26 33.73 -19.81 -2.31
N ASN A 27 34.17 -20.32 -3.47
CA ASN A 27 35.57 -20.27 -3.90
C ASN A 27 36.07 -18.85 -4.22
N LEU A 28 35.17 -17.89 -4.39
CA LEU A 28 35.51 -16.47 -4.61
C LEU A 28 35.43 -15.65 -3.32
N VAL A 29 35.01 -16.24 -2.19
CA VAL A 29 34.95 -15.56 -0.90
C VAL A 29 36.31 -15.62 -0.23
N THR A 30 37.16 -14.64 -0.53
CA THR A 30 38.43 -14.43 0.17
C THR A 30 38.20 -13.84 1.57
N ASP A 31 39.21 -13.90 2.43
CA ASP A 31 39.11 -13.32 3.79
C ASP A 31 38.76 -11.83 3.78
N ALA A 32 39.28 -11.09 2.79
CA ALA A 32 38.98 -9.67 2.59
C ALA A 32 37.50 -9.45 2.22
N ILE A 33 36.95 -10.29 1.34
CA ILE A 33 35.53 -10.25 0.97
C ILE A 33 34.66 -10.66 2.15
N GLY A 34 35.07 -11.69 2.89
CA GLY A 34 34.39 -12.12 4.11
C GLY A 34 34.34 -11.02 5.17
N GLN A 35 35.43 -10.26 5.33
CA GLN A 35 35.48 -9.14 6.26
C GLN A 35 34.58 -7.99 5.79
N PHE A 36 34.66 -7.63 4.50
CA PHE A 36 33.79 -6.62 3.91
C PHE A 36 32.29 -6.95 4.10
N VAL A 37 31.88 -8.21 3.87
CA VAL A 37 30.49 -8.64 4.08
C VAL A 37 30.07 -8.55 5.54
N ARG A 38 30.98 -8.80 6.49
CA ARG A 38 30.69 -8.65 7.92
C ARG A 38 30.52 -7.18 8.31
N ASP A 39 31.42 -6.32 7.84
CA ASP A 39 31.42 -4.89 8.16
C ASP A 39 30.21 -4.16 7.55
N HIS A 40 29.76 -4.59 6.37
CA HIS A 40 28.64 -3.98 5.63
C HIS A 40 27.34 -4.81 5.67
N LYS A 41 27.22 -5.81 6.57
CA LYS A 41 26.09 -6.74 6.60
C LYS A 41 24.72 -6.04 6.63
N ALA A 42 24.57 -5.03 7.48
CA ALA A 42 23.31 -4.32 7.65
C ALA A 42 22.92 -3.53 6.39
N GLU A 43 23.89 -2.85 5.77
CA GLU A 43 23.69 -2.10 4.52
C GLU A 43 23.27 -3.03 3.38
N ILE A 44 23.96 -4.18 3.25
CA ILE A 44 23.65 -5.21 2.25
C ILE A 44 22.24 -5.77 2.42
N LEU A 45 21.80 -6.03 3.66
CA LEU A 45 20.44 -6.49 3.94
C LEU A 45 19.37 -5.45 3.58
N VAL A 46 19.63 -4.17 3.85
CA VAL A 46 18.72 -3.07 3.50
C VAL A 46 18.60 -2.93 1.97
N GLU A 47 19.73 -2.97 1.26
CA GLU A 47 19.73 -2.90 -0.21
C GLU A 47 19.02 -4.11 -0.85
N LEU A 48 19.15 -5.31 -0.27
CA LEU A 48 18.43 -6.51 -0.72
C LEU A 48 16.92 -6.38 -0.49
N ALA A 49 16.51 -5.92 0.69
CA ALA A 49 15.10 -5.69 1.01
C ALA A 49 14.44 -4.63 0.12
N GLY A 50 15.21 -3.62 -0.32
CA GLY A 50 14.72 -2.61 -1.27
C GLY A 50 14.57 -3.11 -2.72
N THR A 51 15.17 -4.25 -3.07
CA THR A 51 15.20 -4.75 -4.46
C THR A 51 14.18 -5.87 -4.71
N ASP A 52 13.81 -6.67 -3.71
CA ASP A 52 12.88 -7.80 -3.89
C ASP A 52 11.48 -7.50 -3.34
N ALA A 53 10.64 -6.94 -4.22
CA ALA A 53 9.23 -6.69 -3.94
C ALA A 53 8.46 -7.96 -3.53
N SER A 54 8.90 -9.15 -3.99
CA SER A 54 8.25 -10.42 -3.64
C SER A 54 8.57 -10.82 -2.20
N GLN A 55 9.82 -10.66 -1.77
CA GLN A 55 10.22 -10.91 -0.39
C GLN A 55 9.58 -9.94 0.60
N VAL A 56 9.42 -8.66 0.21
CA VAL A 56 8.63 -7.68 0.98
C VAL A 56 7.17 -8.12 1.07
N ALA A 57 6.56 -8.51 -0.05
CA ALA A 57 5.17 -8.96 -0.08
C ALA A 57 4.96 -10.25 0.73
N ASP A 58 5.91 -11.18 0.72
CA ASP A 58 5.87 -12.40 1.53
C ASP A 58 5.99 -12.05 3.03
N THR A 59 6.85 -11.12 3.40
CA THR A 59 7.00 -10.67 4.80
C THR A 59 5.72 -10.01 5.31
N ILE A 60 5.07 -9.16 4.50
CA ILE A 60 3.76 -8.56 4.81
C ILE A 60 2.69 -9.65 4.96
N ARG A 61 2.70 -10.67 4.11
CA ARG A 61 1.75 -11.79 4.18
C ARG A 61 2.00 -12.71 5.38
N SER A 62 3.25 -12.94 5.76
CA SER A 62 3.65 -13.81 6.87
C SER A 62 3.49 -13.18 8.25
N SER A 63 3.36 -11.84 8.34
CA SER A 63 3.12 -11.13 9.60
C SER A 63 1.83 -10.32 9.53
N PRO A 64 0.68 -10.90 9.94
CA PRO A 64 -0.62 -10.25 9.88
C PRO A 64 -0.84 -9.21 11.00
N ALA A 65 0.23 -8.67 11.62
CA ALA A 65 0.10 -7.63 12.64
C ALA A 65 -0.61 -6.35 12.13
N TRP A 66 -0.75 -6.21 10.82
CA TRP A 66 -1.56 -5.18 10.17
C TRP A 66 -3.05 -5.56 10.02
N ILE A 67 -3.38 -6.86 10.01
CA ILE A 67 -4.75 -7.39 9.97
C ILE A 67 -5.40 -7.16 11.33
N ASP A 68 -4.73 -7.57 12.40
CA ASP A 68 -5.04 -7.18 13.76
C ASP A 68 -4.29 -5.90 14.12
N ARG A 69 -4.49 -4.84 13.32
CA ARG A 69 -4.28 -3.50 13.88
C ARG A 69 -5.22 -3.47 15.07
N PRO A 70 -4.74 -3.43 16.34
CA PRO A 70 -5.66 -3.28 17.44
C PRO A 70 -6.47 -2.06 17.06
N GLN A 71 -7.81 -2.23 16.98
CA GLN A 71 -8.65 -1.07 16.97
C GLN A 71 -8.07 -0.21 18.07
N ARG A 72 -7.62 0.99 17.71
CA ARG A 72 -7.49 2.01 18.72
C ARG A 72 -8.91 2.08 19.22
N ILE A 73 -9.22 1.29 20.26
CA ILE A 73 -10.34 1.47 21.14
C ILE A 73 -10.24 2.95 21.36
N GLU A 74 -11.22 3.66 20.80
CA GLU A 74 -11.35 5.08 21.01
C GLU A 74 -11.20 5.20 22.51
N GLN A 75 -10.02 5.66 22.94
CA GLN A 75 -9.89 6.13 24.29
C GLN A 75 -11.05 7.12 24.34
N PRO A 76 -12.01 6.95 25.25
CA PRO A 76 -12.95 8.01 25.49
C PRO A 76 -12.04 9.17 25.87
N VAL A 77 -11.80 10.06 24.91
CA VAL A 77 -11.47 11.43 25.25
C VAL A 77 -12.72 11.80 26.02
N GLU A 78 -12.61 11.78 27.33
CA GLU A 78 -13.49 12.56 28.17
C GLU A 78 -13.32 13.97 27.63
N ILE A 79 -14.18 14.32 26.68
CA ILE A 79 -14.35 15.68 26.18
C ILE A 79 -14.92 16.39 27.38
N ARG A 80 -14.04 16.92 28.22
CA ARG A 80 -14.40 17.97 29.14
C ARG A 80 -14.92 19.07 28.25
N VAL A 81 -16.22 19.35 28.37
CA VAL A 81 -16.90 20.43 27.66
C VAL A 81 -16.29 21.73 28.20
N GLU A 82 -15.19 22.14 27.57
CA GLU A 82 -14.71 23.50 27.60
C GLU A 82 -15.01 24.04 26.21
N GLU A 83 -15.97 24.95 26.20
CA GLU A 83 -16.50 25.70 25.07
C GLU A 83 -15.36 26.50 24.43
N GLU A 84 -14.60 25.87 23.55
CA GLU A 84 -13.62 26.54 22.70
C GLU A 84 -14.25 26.80 21.33
N GLU A 85 -14.83 27.98 21.21
CA GLU A 85 -15.16 28.67 19.97
C GLU A 85 -14.00 28.58 18.96
N GLY A 86 -14.30 28.12 17.73
CA GLY A 86 -13.64 28.67 16.55
C GLY A 86 -12.55 27.85 15.84
N LYS A 87 -12.65 26.52 15.76
CA LYS A 87 -11.95 25.77 14.68
C LYS A 87 -12.95 25.02 13.81
N PRO A 88 -12.96 25.23 12.47
CA PRO A 88 -13.78 24.40 11.60
C PRO A 88 -13.30 22.96 11.76
N GLN A 89 -14.19 22.11 12.29
CA GLN A 89 -13.94 20.68 12.32
C GLN A 89 -13.72 20.26 10.88
N ARG A 90 -12.54 19.69 10.60
CA ARG A 90 -12.20 19.22 9.26
C ARG A 90 -13.06 17.99 9.01
N ILE A 91 -14.23 18.18 8.41
CA ILE A 91 -15.13 17.10 8.01
C ILE A 91 -14.36 16.27 6.98
N ILE A 92 -14.05 15.03 7.34
CA ILE A 92 -13.40 14.09 6.44
C ILE A 92 -14.52 13.39 5.68
N HIS A 93 -14.76 13.83 4.45
CA HIS A 93 -15.71 13.17 3.55
C HIS A 93 -15.10 11.85 3.08
N THR A 94 -15.68 10.74 3.53
CA THR A 94 -15.26 9.38 3.13
C THR A 94 -16.49 8.57 2.74
N ALA A 95 -16.30 7.48 2.00
CA ALA A 95 -17.42 6.58 1.67
C ALA A 95 -18.15 6.06 2.93
N ALA A 96 -17.50 6.03 4.10
CA ALA A 96 -18.12 5.65 5.36
C ALA A 96 -19.17 6.66 5.87
N THR A 97 -19.12 7.91 5.42
CA THR A 97 -20.09 8.97 5.76
C THR A 97 -21.00 9.33 4.59
N ALA A 98 -20.93 8.56 3.49
CA ALA A 98 -21.72 8.85 2.30
C ALA A 98 -23.20 8.50 2.48
N SER A 99 -24.07 9.24 1.80
CA SER A 99 -25.50 8.98 1.76
C SER A 99 -25.80 7.61 1.14
N PRO A 100 -26.86 6.93 1.57
CA PRO A 100 -27.27 5.65 0.98
C PRO A 100 -27.50 5.76 -0.54
N ALA A 101 -28.06 6.89 -1.00
CA ALA A 101 -28.29 7.14 -2.43
C ALA A 101 -26.99 7.24 -3.23
N TRP A 102 -25.94 7.83 -2.65
CA TRP A 102 -24.62 7.88 -3.29
C TRP A 102 -23.98 6.51 -3.37
N LEU A 103 -24.04 5.72 -2.28
CA LEU A 103 -23.51 4.36 -2.26
C LEU A 103 -24.19 3.45 -3.29
N GLU A 104 -25.51 3.56 -3.45
CA GLU A 104 -26.24 2.81 -4.47
C GLU A 104 -25.83 3.21 -5.89
N ALA A 105 -25.68 4.51 -6.15
CA ALA A 105 -25.22 5.00 -7.45
C ALA A 105 -23.79 4.57 -7.77
N ASP A 106 -22.88 4.63 -6.79
CA ASP A 106 -21.49 4.14 -6.89
C ASP A 106 -21.46 2.64 -7.18
N ALA A 107 -22.19 1.83 -6.40
CA ALA A 107 -22.24 0.39 -6.58
C ALA A 107 -22.80 0.00 -7.97
N ALA A 108 -23.87 0.65 -8.43
CA ALA A 108 -24.45 0.40 -9.74
C ALA A 108 -23.48 0.74 -10.88
N TYR A 109 -22.80 1.89 -10.79
CA TYR A 109 -21.80 2.31 -11.77
C TYR A 109 -20.58 1.38 -11.78
N THR A 110 -20.01 1.08 -10.60
CA THR A 110 -18.85 0.21 -10.44
C THR A 110 -19.13 -1.22 -10.92
N ASN A 111 -20.27 -1.80 -10.51
CA ASN A 111 -20.66 -3.14 -10.95
C ASN A 111 -20.83 -3.21 -12.48
N HIS A 112 -21.41 -2.18 -13.09
CA HIS A 112 -21.54 -2.10 -14.54
C HIS A 112 -20.17 -2.05 -15.22
N LEU A 113 -19.22 -1.25 -14.71
CA LEU A 113 -17.87 -1.19 -15.27
C LEU A 113 -17.13 -2.53 -15.21
N MET A 114 -17.32 -3.29 -14.14
CA MET A 114 -16.68 -4.59 -13.96
C MET A 114 -17.27 -5.67 -14.87
N THR A 115 -18.54 -5.54 -15.26
CA THR A 115 -19.27 -6.56 -16.02
C THR A 115 -19.40 -6.24 -17.52
N CYS A 116 -19.42 -4.96 -17.90
CA CYS A 116 -19.63 -4.53 -19.28
C CYS A 116 -18.32 -4.44 -20.07
N ARG A 117 -18.12 -5.34 -21.03
CA ARG A 117 -16.94 -5.35 -21.93
C ARG A 117 -16.86 -4.17 -22.89
N ALA A 118 -17.98 -3.47 -23.14
CA ALA A 118 -18.01 -2.28 -23.99
C ALA A 118 -17.53 -1.02 -23.27
N CYS A 119 -17.55 -1.02 -21.94
CA CYS A 119 -17.08 0.07 -21.10
C CYS A 119 -15.59 -0.08 -20.81
N HIS A 120 -14.86 1.03 -20.89
CA HIS A 120 -13.43 1.10 -20.58
C HIS A 120 -13.11 2.43 -19.91
N ALA A 121 -13.27 2.47 -18.59
CA ALA A 121 -13.18 3.69 -17.78
C ALA A 121 -11.83 4.42 -17.95
N ALA A 122 -10.72 3.68 -18.05
CA ALA A 122 -9.39 4.27 -18.22
C ALA A 122 -9.24 5.11 -19.51
N THR A 123 -10.03 4.82 -20.55
CA THR A 123 -10.02 5.57 -21.81
C THR A 123 -11.29 6.41 -22.00
N GLY A 124 -12.16 6.50 -20.99
CA GLY A 124 -13.41 7.26 -21.04
C GLY A 124 -14.45 6.70 -22.00
N ARG A 125 -14.33 5.43 -22.43
CA ARG A 125 -15.31 4.79 -23.31
C ARG A 125 -16.44 4.19 -22.46
N TYR A 126 -17.68 4.55 -22.76
CA TYR A 126 -18.86 4.02 -22.08
C TYR A 126 -19.90 3.58 -23.10
N CYS A 127 -20.62 2.49 -22.81
CA CYS A 127 -21.87 2.20 -23.51
C CYS A 127 -22.96 3.18 -23.05
N ALA A 128 -24.12 3.21 -23.72
CA ALA A 128 -25.22 4.13 -23.36
C ALA A 128 -25.62 4.01 -21.87
N SER A 129 -25.89 2.78 -21.39
CA SER A 129 -26.24 2.53 -19.99
C SER A 129 -25.11 2.91 -19.02
N GLY A 130 -23.85 2.68 -19.40
CA GLY A 130 -22.70 3.07 -18.59
C GLY A 130 -22.54 4.59 -18.48
N ALA A 131 -22.86 5.32 -19.55
CA ALA A 131 -22.84 6.79 -19.56
C ALA A 131 -23.96 7.35 -18.65
N ASP A 132 -25.16 6.77 -18.70
CA ASP A 132 -26.28 7.16 -17.82
C ASP A 132 -25.93 6.90 -16.34
N LEU A 133 -25.35 5.74 -16.03
CA LEU A 133 -24.92 5.40 -14.68
C LEU A 133 -23.82 6.34 -14.18
N ARG A 134 -22.86 6.70 -15.05
CA ARG A 134 -21.83 7.69 -14.73
C ARG A 134 -22.43 9.06 -14.44
N GLN A 135 -23.41 9.50 -15.22
CA GLN A 135 -24.11 10.76 -14.98
C GLN A 135 -24.85 10.75 -13.65
N ARG A 136 -25.56 9.66 -13.32
CA ARG A 136 -26.22 9.49 -12.02
C ARG A 136 -25.20 9.54 -10.88
N TYR A 137 -24.11 8.79 -10.98
CA TYR A 137 -23.05 8.78 -9.98
C TYR A 137 -22.47 10.19 -9.73
N ILE A 138 -22.19 10.96 -10.78
CA ILE A 138 -21.65 12.32 -10.66
C ILE A 138 -22.69 13.30 -10.12
N ALA A 139 -23.97 13.13 -10.49
CA ALA A 139 -25.05 14.01 -10.08
C ALA A 139 -25.51 13.76 -8.64
N THR A 140 -25.37 12.54 -8.12
CA THR A 140 -25.72 12.21 -6.75
C THR A 140 -24.71 12.84 -5.79
N GLN A 141 -25.19 13.63 -4.84
CA GLN A 141 -24.35 14.21 -3.80
C GLN A 141 -23.93 13.14 -2.79
N MET A 142 -22.65 13.16 -2.40
CA MET A 142 -22.11 12.22 -1.42
C MET A 142 -22.73 12.43 -0.03
N GLU A 143 -23.13 13.65 0.30
CA GLU A 143 -23.83 13.98 1.56
C GLU A 143 -25.33 13.71 1.45
N ALA A 144 -25.94 13.29 2.56
CA ALA A 144 -27.39 13.42 2.71
C ALA A 144 -27.67 14.90 2.99
N SER A 145 -28.47 15.56 2.16
CA SER A 145 -29.01 16.87 2.55
C SER A 145 -29.99 16.62 3.71
N GLU A 146 -29.68 17.15 4.90
CA GLU A 146 -30.64 17.25 6.02
C GLU A 146 -31.83 18.15 5.67
#